data_AF-J3EFY2-F1
#
_entry.id   AF-J3EFY2-F1
#
_cell.length_a   1.000
_cell.length_b   1.000
_cell.length_c   1.000
_cell.angle_alpha   90.00
_cell.angle_beta   90.00
_cell.angle_gamma   90.00
#
_symmetry.space_group_name_H-M   'P 1'
#
loop_
_entity.id
_entity.type
_entity.pdbx_description
1 polymer ?
#
loop_
_entity_poly.entity_id
_entity_poly.type
_entity_poly.pdbx_seq_one_letter_code
_entity_poly.pdbx_strand_id
1 'polypeptide(L)' 'MNTERHYSIILEHSAEVLLEHASMAQLEAFWDANDTRYFGLRMEDEHSAHARVIVTDDVPDEEDMELFGL' A
#
# COMPACT_ATOMS: atom_id res chain seq x y z
N MET A 1 -20.81 4.97 -14.20
CA MET A 1 -19.54 4.44 -14.73
C MET A 1 -18.83 3.82 -13.54
N ASN A 2 -18.69 2.49 -13.53
CA ASN A 2 -17.90 1.79 -12.52
C ASN A 2 -16.44 1.99 -12.96
N THR A 3 -15.78 3.01 -12.43
CA THR A 3 -14.34 3.17 -12.66
C THR A 3 -13.68 2.04 -11.92
N GLU A 4 -13.43 0.93 -12.61
CA GLU A 4 -12.58 -0.17 -12.16
C GLU A 4 -11.21 0.44 -11.89
N ARG A 5 -11.03 0.88 -10.64
CA ARG A 5 -9.80 1.48 -10.18
C ARG A 5 -8.81 0.35 -9.97
N HIS A 6 -7.67 0.46 -10.64
CA HIS A 6 -6.58 -0.47 -10.44
C HIS A 6 -5.64 0.07 -9.38
N TYR A 7 -5.08 -0.84 -8.61
CA TYR A 7 -4.15 -0.54 -7.52
C TYR A 7 -2.82 -1.19 -7.80
N SER A 8 -1.74 -0.55 -7.40
CA SER A 8 -0.41 -1.17 -7.42
C SER A 8 0.31 -0.86 -6.13
N ILE A 9 0.97 -1.85 -5.56
CA ILE A 9 1.69 -1.73 -4.30
C ILE A 9 3.17 -1.77 -4.59
N ILE A 10 3.89 -0.75 -4.12
CA ILE A 10 5.32 -0.57 -4.37
C ILE A 10 6.04 -0.44 -3.04
N LEU A 11 7.11 -1.21 -2.86
CA LEU A 11 7.99 -1.12 -1.71
C LEU A 11 8.89 0.11 -1.84
N GLU A 12 8.90 0.98 -0.83
CA GLU A 12 9.62 2.26 -0.86
C GLU A 12 11.12 2.08 -1.09
N HIS A 13 11.75 1.22 -0.29
CA HIS A 13 13.21 1.08 -0.24
C HIS A 13 13.82 0.51 -1.51
N SER A 14 13.12 -0.45 -2.12
CA SER A 14 13.62 -1.20 -3.28
C SER A 14 12.95 -0.77 -4.59
N ALA A 15 11.92 0.09 -4.53
CA ALA A 15 10.99 0.37 -5.62
C ALA A 15 10.40 -0.91 -6.26
N GLU A 16 10.32 -2.00 -5.49
CA GLU A 16 9.82 -3.30 -5.94
C GLU A 16 8.29 -3.25 -6.05
N VAL A 17 7.74 -3.75 -7.16
CA VAL A 17 6.30 -3.86 -7.33
C VAL A 17 5.81 -5.17 -6.73
N LEU A 18 5.14 -5.07 -5.58
CA LEU A 18 4.59 -6.21 -4.85
C LEU A 18 3.24 -6.67 -5.43
N LEU A 19 2.49 -5.72 -5.99
CA LEU A 19 1.20 -5.95 -6.61
C LEU A 19 1.03 -4.96 -7.77
N GLU A 20 0.66 -5.44 -8.96
CA GLU A 20 0.48 -4.59 -10.15
C GLU A 20 -0.92 -4.75 -10.73
N HIS A 21 -1.54 -3.62 -11.11
CA HIS A 21 -2.85 -3.55 -11.77
C HIS A 21 -3.96 -4.39 -11.08
N ALA A 22 -3.94 -4.43 -9.76
CA ALA A 22 -4.89 -5.21 -8.97
C ALA A 22 -6.24 -4.52 -8.82
N SER A 23 -7.29 -5.32 -8.78
CA SER A 23 -8.62 -4.86 -8.34
C SER A 23 -8.66 -4.62 -6.82
N MET A 24 -9.69 -3.93 -6.34
CA MET A 24 -9.92 -3.71 -4.91
C MET A 24 -9.90 -5.03 -4.10
N ALA A 25 -10.57 -6.07 -4.60
CA ALA A 25 -10.61 -7.37 -3.91
C ALA A 25 -9.22 -8.04 -3.81
N GLN A 26 -8.37 -7.85 -4.81
CA GLN A 26 -6.99 -8.36 -4.78
C GLN A 26 -6.09 -7.52 -3.86
N LEU A 27 -6.32 -6.21 -3.81
CA LEU A 27 -5.66 -5.32 -2.85
C LEU A 27 -6.00 -5.73 -1.41
N GLU A 28 -7.28 -5.98 -1.12
CA GLU A 28 -7.73 -6.44 0.20
C GLU A 28 -7.12 -7.80 0.57
N ALA A 29 -7.10 -8.76 -0.35
CA ALA A 29 -6.47 -10.06 -0.11
C ALA A 29 -4.94 -9.97 0.10
N PHE A 30 -4.28 -9.04 -0.59
CA PHE A 30 -2.86 -8.77 -0.35
C PHE A 30 -2.64 -8.22 1.05
N TRP A 31 -3.47 -7.27 1.48
CA TRP A 31 -3.38 -6.69 2.81
C TRP A 31 -3.68 -7.73 3.90
N ASP A 32 -4.73 -8.53 3.76
CA ASP A 32 -5.05 -9.61 4.70
C ASP A 32 -3.88 -10.61 4.89
N ALA A 33 -3.10 -10.85 3.83
CA ALA A 33 -1.95 -11.74 3.89
C ALA A 33 -0.64 -11.08 4.36
N ASN A 34 -0.55 -9.74 4.33
CA ASN A 34 0.70 -9.01 4.55
C ASN A 34 0.56 -7.79 5.48
N ASP A 35 -0.55 -7.63 6.20
CA ASP A 35 -0.81 -6.50 7.10
C ASP A 35 0.25 -6.37 8.20
N THR A 36 0.84 -7.50 8.61
CA THR A 36 1.92 -7.54 9.59
C THR A 36 3.31 -7.32 9.00
N ARG A 37 3.45 -7.28 7.67
CA ARG A 37 4.74 -7.21 6.97
C ARG A 37 4.98 -5.86 6.32
N TYR A 38 3.93 -5.26 5.77
CA TYR A 38 4.03 -4.00 5.06
C TYR A 38 3.15 -2.96 5.73
N PHE A 39 3.67 -1.75 5.89
CA PHE A 39 2.93 -0.61 6.41
C PHE A 39 2.67 0.38 5.28
N GLY A 40 1.40 0.77 5.11
CA GLY A 40 1.00 1.74 4.10
C GLY A 40 1.46 3.15 4.46
N LEU A 41 2.34 3.74 3.65
CA LEU A 41 2.89 5.07 3.91
C LEU A 41 2.07 6.17 3.22
N ARG A 42 1.76 5.97 1.93
CA ARG A 42 1.03 6.97 1.12
C ARG A 42 0.41 6.36 -0.11
N MET A 43 -0.69 6.95 -0.58
CA MET A 43 -1.29 6.65 -1.86
C MET A 43 -0.98 7.79 -2.84
N GLU A 44 -0.35 7.47 -3.95
CA GLU A 44 -0.21 8.36 -5.10
C GLU A 44 -1.40 8.16 -6.06
N ASP A 45 -1.78 9.23 -6.74
CA ASP A 45 -2.79 9.21 -7.80
C ASP A 45 -4.23 8.79 -7.36
N GLU A 46 -4.65 9.23 -6.17
CA GLU A 46 -5.98 8.95 -5.59
C GLU A 46 -7.18 9.39 -6.45
N HIS A 47 -6.98 10.31 -7.40
CA HIS A 47 -8.01 10.83 -8.30
C HIS A 47 -7.99 10.17 -9.69
N SER A 48 -6.99 9.34 -9.98
CA SER A 48 -6.83 8.66 -11.27
C SER A 48 -7.50 7.28 -11.29
N ALA A 49 -7.62 6.69 -12.48
CA ALA A 49 -8.11 5.31 -12.66
C ALA A 49 -7.11 4.25 -12.16
N HIS A 50 -5.89 4.67 -11.82
CA HIS A 50 -4.82 3.84 -11.30
C HIS A 50 -4.22 4.53 -10.08
N ALA A 51 -4.38 3.91 -8.91
CA ALA A 51 -3.79 4.37 -7.67
C ALA A 51 -2.54 3.54 -7.34
N ARG A 52 -1.49 4.20 -6.87
CA ARG A 52 -0.24 3.54 -6.45
C ARG A 52 -0.12 3.68 -4.95
N VAL A 53 0.10 2.57 -4.25
CA VAL A 53 0.25 2.52 -2.80
C VAL A 53 1.70 2.24 -2.49
N ILE A 54 2.36 3.18 -1.83
CA ILE A 54 3.74 3.03 -1.40
C ILE A 54 3.75 2.45 0.01
N VAL A 55 4.51 1.38 0.22
CA VAL A 55 4.58 0.64 1.48
C VAL A 55 6.03 0.47 1.94
N THR A 56 6.21 0.24 3.24
CA THR A 56 7.51 -0.09 3.85
C THR A 56 7.45 -1.43 4.57
N ASP A 57 8.50 -2.23 4.49
CA ASP A 57 8.72 -3.41 5.35
C ASP A 57 9.56 -3.11 6.60
N ASP A 58 10.13 -1.90 6.65
CA ASP A 58 10.81 -1.37 7.82
C ASP A 58 9.73 -0.95 8.83
N VAL A 59 9.60 -1.71 9.91
CA VAL A 59 8.73 -1.37 11.03
C VAL A 59 9.36 -0.15 11.69
N PRO A 60 8.68 1.01 11.78
CA PRO A 60 9.18 2.11 12.58
C PRO A 60 9.46 1.60 14.00
N ASP A 61 10.66 1.86 14.53
CA ASP A 61 10.98 1.60 15.94
C ASP A 61 9.85 2.14 16.84
N GLU A 62 9.63 1.54 18.01
CA GLU A 62 8.49 1.88 18.90
C GLU A 62 8.38 3.40 19.22
N GLU A 63 9.48 4.16 19.11
CA GLU A 63 9.52 5.62 19.22
C GLU A 63 8.84 6.37 18.05
N ASP A 64 8.80 5.82 16.83
CA ASP A 64 8.10 6.41 15.67
C ASP A 64 6.60 6.04 15.65
N MET A 65 6.18 4.94 16.30
CA MET A 65 4.76 4.58 16.43
C MET A 65 3.96 5.58 17.29
N GLU A 66 4.60 6.24 18.26
CA GLU A 66 3.97 7.33 19.03
C GLU A 66 3.65 8.58 18.18
N LEU A 67 4.33 8.74 17.03
CA LEU A 67 4.12 9.87 16.11
C LEU A 67 2.89 9.67 15.19
N PHE A 68 2.53 8.41 14.91
CA PHE A 68 1.42 8.06 14.01
C PHE A 68 0.11 7.68 14.74
N GLY A 69 0.11 7.65 16.07
CA GLY A 69 -1.12 7.70 16.90
C GLY A 69 -2.18 6.64 16.55
N LEU A 70 -1.79 5.37 16.53
CA LEU A 70 -2.69 4.23 16.33
C LEU A 70 -3.16 3.65 17.67
#